data_AF-A0A2K3KJ67-F1
#
_entry.id   AF-A0A2K3KJ67-F1
#
_cell.length_a   1.000
_cell.length_b   1.000
_cell.length_c   1.000
_cell.angle_alpha   90.00
_cell.angle_beta   90.00
_cell.angle_gamma   90.00
#
_symmetry.space_group_name_H-M   'P 1'
#
loop_
_entity.id
_entity.type
_entity.pdbx_description
1 polymer ?
#
loop_
_entity_poly.entity_id
_entity_poly.type
_entity_poly.pdbx_seq_one_letter_code
_entity_poly.pdbx_strand_id
1 'polypeptide(L)' 'MDPREEFQDRRVSPIEDLEQVQIGDHPHQTTSLGTALPNEERRKIIKILKDNADLFAWKPSDMPGIDEG' A
#
# COMPACT_ATOMS: atom_id res chain seq x y z
N MET A 1 19.17 7.48 -19.99
CA MET A 1 18.96 8.10 -18.66
C MET A 1 17.47 8.21 -18.50
N ASP A 2 16.87 7.36 -17.67
CA ASP A 2 15.45 7.42 -17.42
C ASP A 2 15.20 8.61 -16.47
N PRO A 3 14.40 9.63 -16.85
CA PRO A 3 14.16 10.79 -15.99
C PRO A 3 13.52 10.41 -14.63
N ARG A 4 13.03 9.17 -14.49
CA ARG A 4 12.54 8.61 -13.22
C ARG A 4 13.66 8.25 -12.22
N GLU A 5 14.92 8.14 -12.66
CA GLU A 5 16.06 7.86 -11.78
C GLU A 5 16.45 9.08 -10.92
N GLU A 6 16.36 10.31 -11.45
CA GLU A 6 16.64 11.54 -10.68
C GLU A 6 15.68 11.75 -9.48
N PHE A 7 14.46 11.20 -9.56
CA PHE A 7 13.50 11.28 -8.46
C PHE A 7 13.68 10.18 -7.40
N GLN A 8 14.57 9.20 -7.60
CA GLN A 8 14.84 8.16 -6.61
C GLN A 8 15.75 8.66 -5.49
N ASP A 9 16.77 9.45 -5.81
CA ASP A 9 17.71 10.03 -4.83
C ASP A 9 17.04 11.01 -3.85
N ARG A 10 15.85 11.51 -4.18
CA ARG A 10 15.09 12.45 -3.35
C ARG A 10 13.94 11.80 -2.57
N ARG A 11 13.80 10.47 -2.63
CA ARG A 11 12.77 9.75 -1.87
C ARG A 11 13.15 9.78 -0.40
N VAL A 12 12.33 10.44 0.41
CA VAL A 12 12.46 10.39 1.87
C VAL A 12 12.11 8.96 2.29
N SER A 13 13.08 8.25 2.84
CA SER A 13 12.80 6.96 3.46
C SER A 13 11.79 7.15 4.59
N PRO A 14 10.87 6.20 4.80
CA PRO A 14 10.00 6.21 5.98
C PRO A 14 10.83 6.42 7.24
N ILE A 15 10.35 7.29 8.14
CA ILE A 15 11.02 7.58 9.41
C ILE A 15 10.98 6.36 10.34
N GLU A 16 9.96 5.51 10.18
CA GLU A 16 9.80 4.25 10.90
C GLU A 16 9.95 3.04 9.97
N ASP A 17 10.35 1.90 10.54
CA ASP A 17 10.32 0.62 9.85
C ASP A 17 8.88 0.23 9.55
N LEU A 18 8.65 -0.22 8.32
CA LEU A 18 7.35 -0.65 7.83
C LEU A 18 7.32 -2.17 7.63
N GLU A 19 6.18 -2.78 7.92
CA GLU A 19 5.90 -4.18 7.66
C GLU A 19 4.78 -4.32 6.62
N GLN A 20 4.99 -5.21 5.64
CA GLN A 20 4.00 -5.52 4.63
C GLN A 20 2.95 -6.50 5.17
N VAL A 21 1.68 -6.18 4.96
CA VAL A 21 0.54 -6.99 5.39
C VAL A 21 -0.42 -7.18 4.22
N GLN A 22 -0.83 -8.41 3.97
CA GLN A 22 -1.87 -8.73 2.98
C GLN A 22 -3.26 -8.39 3.53
N ILE A 23 -4.00 -7.57 2.76
CA ILE A 23 -5.35 -7.13 3.11
C ILE A 23 -6.42 -7.56 2.09
N GLY A 24 -6.03 -7.97 0.88
CA GLY A 24 -6.94 -8.56 -0.10
C GLY A 24 -6.76 -10.07 -0.30
N ASP A 25 -7.57 -10.63 -1.18
CA ASP A 25 -7.60 -12.07 -1.48
C ASP A 25 -6.34 -12.55 -2.22
N HIS A 26 -5.71 -11.67 -3.00
CA HIS A 26 -4.54 -12.03 -3.79
C HIS A 26 -3.23 -11.65 -3.08
N PRO A 27 -2.12 -12.39 -3.30
CA PRO A 27 -0.83 -12.12 -2.66
C PRO A 27 -0.26 -10.72 -2.93
N HIS A 28 -0.65 -10.07 -4.03
CA HIS A 28 -0.20 -8.71 -4.36
C HIS A 28 -1.03 -7.61 -3.68
N GLN A 29 -2.18 -7.95 -3.09
CA GLN A 29 -3.09 -7.01 -2.43
C GLN A 29 -2.62 -6.74 -0.99
N THR A 30 -1.49 -6.05 -0.89
CA THR A 30 -0.79 -5.78 0.36
C THR A 30 -0.70 -4.28 0.62
N THR A 31 -0.48 -3.92 1.89
CA THR A 31 -0.20 -2.56 2.33
C THR A 31 0.90 -2.57 3.38
N SER A 32 1.56 -1.43 3.58
CA SER A 32 2.60 -1.26 4.59
C SER A 32 2.04 -0.62 5.86
N LEU A 33 2.40 -1.16 7.03
CA LEU A 33 2.04 -0.62 8.34
C LEU A 33 3.30 -0.35 9.18
N GLY A 34 3.26 0.71 9.98
CA GLY A 34 4.32 1.03 10.93
C GLY A 34 4.55 -0.09 11.94
N THR A 35 5.80 -0.48 12.14
CA THR A 35 6.19 -1.50 13.12
C THR A 35 6.06 -1.01 14.57
N ALA A 36 6.05 0.30 14.79
CA ALA A 36 5.87 0.91 16.10
C ALA A 36 4.42 0.87 16.60
N LEU A 37 3.46 0.43 15.78
CA LEU A 37 2.04 0.37 16.16
C LEU A 37 1.79 -0.67 17.27
N PRO A 38 1.03 -0.33 18.33
CA PRO A 38 0.59 -1.30 19.32
C PRO A 38 -0.19 -2.45 18.68
N ASN A 39 0.00 -3.66 19.17
CA ASN A 39 -0.64 -4.87 18.62
C ASN A 39 -2.18 -4.77 18.52
N GLU A 40 -2.83 -4.10 19.46
CA GLU A 40 -4.28 -3.92 19.42
C GLU A 40 -4.73 -2.99 18.29
N GLU A 41 -4.07 -1.83 18.17
CA GLU A 41 -4.34 -0.86 17.11
C GLU A 41 -4.04 -1.45 15.75
N ARG A 42 -2.91 -2.14 15.62
CA ARG A 42 -2.54 -2.85 14.40
C ARG A 42 -3.62 -3.82 13.95
N ARG A 43 -4.17 -4.64 14.86
CA ARG A 43 -5.28 -5.55 14.51
C ARG A 43 -6.53 -4.81 14.06
N LYS A 44 -6.88 -3.71 14.74
CA LYS A 44 -8.03 -2.87 14.37
C LYS A 44 -7.86 -2.26 12.97
N ILE A 45 -6.68 -1.72 12.68
CA ILE A 45 -6.33 -1.14 11.38
C ILE A 45 -6.40 -2.21 10.29
N ILE A 46 -5.76 -3.36 10.49
CA ILE A 46 -5.80 -4.47 9.52
C ILE A 46 -7.25 -4.90 9.25
N LYS A 47 -8.09 -4.99 10.28
CA LYS A 47 -9.50 -5.35 10.11
C LYS A 47 -10.21 -4.32 9.23
N ILE A 48 -10.09 -3.03 9.53
CA ILE A 48 -10.71 -1.96 8.74
C ILE A 48 -10.24 -2.01 7.30
N LEU A 49 -8.94 -2.18 7.07
CA LEU A 49 -8.36 -2.25 5.73
C LEU A 49 -8.85 -3.46 4.93
N LYS A 50 -9.01 -4.62 5.58
CA LYS A 50 -9.59 -5.82 4.97
C LYS A 50 -11.06 -5.64 4.63
N ASP A 51 -11.83 -5.06 5.54
CA ASP A 51 -13.26 -4.80 5.36
C ASP A 51 -13.54 -3.79 4.22
N ASN A 52 -12.52 -3.01 3.82
CA ASN A 52 -12.58 -2.01 2.74
C ASN A 52 -11.59 -2.32 1.61
N ALA A 53 -11.16 -3.58 1.46
CA ALA A 53 -10.17 -3.96 0.45
C ALA A 53 -10.68 -3.72 -0.99
N ASP A 54 -11.99 -3.67 -1.19
CA ASP A 54 -12.67 -3.35 -2.45
C ASP A 54 -12.55 -1.87 -2.86
N LEU A 55 -12.24 -0.96 -1.91
CA LEU A 55 -12.03 0.46 -2.20
C LEU A 55 -10.64 0.76 -2.77
N PHE A 56 -9.73 -0.22 -2.74
CA PHE A 56 -8.39 -0.06 -3.30
C PHE A 56 -8.38 -0.39 -4.79
N ALA A 57 -7.64 0.39 -5.57
CA ALA A 57 -7.36 0.08 -6.96
C ALA A 57 -6.13 -0.83 -7.07
N TRP A 58 -6.36 -2.15 -7.08
CA TRP A 58 -5.30 -3.16 -7.13
C TRP A 58 -4.67 -3.31 -8.51
N LYS A 59 -5.46 -3.04 -9.54
CA LYS A 59 -5.05 -3.00 -10.96
C LYS A 59 -5.52 -1.70 -11.61
N PRO A 60 -4.91 -1.30 -12.74
CA PRO A 60 -5.29 -0.07 -13.45
C PRO A 60 -6.80 0.02 -13.75
N SER A 61 -7.44 -1.10 -14.09
CA SER A 61 -8.88 -1.21 -14.36
C SER A 61 -9.78 -0.87 -13.16
N ASP A 62 -9.25 -0.89 -11.94
CA ASP A 62 -10.04 -0.53 -10.75
C ASP A 62 -10.12 1.01 -10.57
N MET A 63 -9.30 1.79 -11.28
CA MET A 63 -9.38 3.26 -11.28
C MET A 63 -10.29 3.76 -12.41
N PRO A 64 -11.43 4.41 -12.11
CA PRO A 64 -12.26 5.01 -13.15
C PRO A 64 -11.51 6.17 -13.81
N GLY A 65 -11.25 6.05 -15.12
CA GLY A 65 -10.61 7.09 -15.94
C GLY A 65 -9.21 6.76 -16.46
N ILE A 66 -8.66 5.58 -16.15
CA ILE A 66 -7.46 5.05 -16.81
C ILE A 66 -7.90 4.18 -18.00
N ASP A 67 -7.51 4.56 -19.22
CA ASP A 67 -7.71 3.76 -20.43
C ASP A 67 -6.58 2.70 -20.51
N GLU A 68 -6.91 1.42 -20.71
CA GLU A 68 -5.93 0.30 -20.76
C GLU A 68 -5.20 0.19 -22.13
N GLY A 69 -4.94 1.33 -22.78
CA GLY A 69 -4.40 1.44 -24.15
C GLY A 69 -2.91 1.15 -24.30
#